data_AF-A0A1C3VW36-F1
#
_entry.id   AF-A0A1C3VW36-F1
#
_cell.length_a   1.000
_cell.length_b   1.000
_cell.length_c   1.000
_cell.angle_alpha   90.00
_cell.angle_beta   90.00
_cell.angle_gamma   90.00
#
_symmetry.space_group_name_H-M   'P 1'
#
loop_
_entity.id
_entity.type
_entity.pdbx_description
1 polymer ?
#
loop_
_entity_poly.entity_id
_entity_poly.type
_entity_poly.pdbx_seq_one_letter_code
_entity_poly.pdbx_strand_id
1 'polypeptide(L)'
;MAGKDEHQSPLGPVGGDITSELARLMQRDLVFVMRFLGESQHLMQSHFQRFILRELSVAGITDQTHPMIHAFAERHAILLRDFVFSGVSLSKQLRVEEVEQLTGDTMIRVDVWDQLRSHIDLAERQFRTQLPDLPAMLEAWKAPGEATR
;
A
#
# COMPACT_ATOMS: atom_id res chain seq x y z
N MET A 1 36.71 43.51 -13.51
CA MET A 1 37.24 43.16 -12.17
C MET A 1 36.03 42.77 -11.32
N ALA A 2 35.56 41.53 -11.35
CA ALA A 2 36.08 40.32 -10.71
C ALA A 2 35.83 40.29 -9.18
N GLY A 3 35.09 39.26 -8.74
CA GLY A 3 34.90 38.84 -7.34
C GLY A 3 33.59 39.33 -6.73
N LYS A 4 32.75 38.51 -6.09
CA LYS A 4 33.01 37.23 -5.45
C LYS A 4 31.72 36.43 -5.29
N ASP A 5 31.88 35.12 -5.45
CA ASP A 5 30.94 34.07 -5.12
C ASP A 5 30.32 34.24 -3.73
N GLU A 6 29.01 34.44 -3.65
CA GLU A 6 28.25 34.00 -2.49
C GLU A 6 27.86 32.54 -2.71
N HIS A 7 28.76 31.70 -2.20
CA HIS A 7 28.51 30.32 -1.83
C HIS A 7 27.13 30.20 -1.16
N GLN A 8 26.16 29.63 -1.87
CA GLN A 8 25.08 28.88 -1.22
C GLN A 8 25.70 27.64 -0.57
N SER A 9 26.18 27.80 0.66
CA SER A 9 26.44 26.71 1.59
C SER A 9 25.18 26.47 2.44
N PRO A 10 25.01 25.26 2.96
CA PRO A 10 24.38 24.15 2.27
C PRO A 10 22.95 23.99 2.79
N LEU A 11 22.12 23.20 2.11
CA LEU A 11 21.00 22.54 2.75
C LEU A 11 21.51 21.95 4.07
N GLY A 12 21.10 22.54 5.20
CA GLY A 12 21.40 22.00 6.52
C GLY A 12 20.97 20.53 6.56
N PRO A 13 21.54 19.70 7.46
CA PRO A 13 21.10 18.33 7.58
C PRO A 13 19.58 18.36 7.70
N VAL A 14 18.88 17.59 6.86
CA VAL A 14 17.46 17.27 7.03
C VAL A 14 17.39 16.46 8.32
N GLY A 15 17.50 17.18 9.43
CA GLY A 15 17.99 16.69 10.71
C GLY A 15 16.86 16.61 11.71
N GLY A 16 15.83 15.88 11.32
CA GLY A 16 15.03 15.10 12.25
C GLY A 16 15.19 13.67 11.79
N ASP A 17 15.69 12.79 12.65
CA ASP A 17 15.68 11.37 12.37
C ASP A 17 14.21 10.95 12.14
N ILE A 18 13.82 10.81 10.87
CA ILE A 18 12.46 10.44 10.46
C ILE A 18 12.03 9.17 11.17
N THR A 19 12.99 8.32 11.52
CA THR A 19 12.73 7.11 12.24
C THR A 19 12.20 7.44 13.66
N SER A 20 12.93 8.24 14.44
CA SER A 20 12.46 8.74 15.74
C SER A 20 11.09 9.45 15.71
N GLU A 21 10.81 10.24 14.66
CA GLU A 21 9.51 10.92 14.54
C GLU A 21 8.36 9.94 14.21
N LEU A 22 8.61 8.95 13.34
CA LEU A 22 7.63 7.89 13.06
C LEU A 22 7.35 7.04 14.29
N ALA A 23 8.38 6.68 15.07
CA ALA A 23 8.22 5.93 16.32
C ALA A 23 7.29 6.65 17.31
N ARG A 24 7.38 7.99 17.39
CA ARG A 24 6.51 8.82 18.23
C ARG A 24 5.05 8.77 17.76
N LEU A 25 4.82 8.73 16.46
CA LEU A 25 3.48 8.72 15.86
C LEU A 25 2.79 7.35 15.92
N MET A 26 3.54 6.26 16.04
CA MET A 26 2.99 4.90 16.07
C MET A 26 1.91 4.69 17.14
N GLN A 27 2.02 5.35 18.31
CA GLN A 27 0.98 5.26 19.35
C GLN A 27 -0.39 5.72 18.86
N ARG A 28 -0.40 6.77 18.03
CA ARG A 28 -1.63 7.38 17.53
C ARG A 28 -2.10 6.76 16.22
N ASP A 29 -1.15 6.43 15.35
CA ASP A 29 -1.39 6.19 13.93
C ASP A 29 -1.22 4.71 13.53
N LEU A 30 -0.65 3.85 14.38
CA LEU A 30 -0.57 2.41 14.11
C LEU A 30 -1.88 1.72 14.47
N VAL A 31 -2.51 1.14 13.45
CA VAL A 31 -3.75 0.36 13.58
C VAL A 31 -3.55 -1.05 13.04
N PHE A 32 -4.13 -2.01 13.75
CA PHE A 32 -4.26 -3.39 13.29
C PHE A 32 -5.59 -3.54 12.57
N VAL A 33 -5.51 -4.09 11.36
CA VAL A 33 -6.68 -4.43 10.56
C VAL A 33 -6.88 -5.94 10.58
N MET A 34 -8.08 -6.37 10.99
CA MET A 34 -8.46 -7.77 10.85
C MET A 34 -8.68 -8.07 9.37
N ARG A 35 -8.07 -9.16 8.89
CA ARG A 35 -8.22 -9.63 7.52
C ARG A 35 -8.66 -11.09 7.52
N PHE A 36 -9.71 -11.39 6.76
CA PHE A 36 -10.09 -12.77 6.46
C PHE A 36 -9.12 -13.37 5.46
N LEU A 37 -8.56 -14.55 5.76
CA LEU A 37 -7.65 -15.29 4.90
C LEU A 37 -8.20 -16.69 4.60
N GLY A 38 -7.66 -17.33 3.55
CA GLY A 38 -7.92 -18.74 3.23
C GLY A 38 -9.38 -19.04 2.88
N GLU A 39 -9.93 -20.10 3.47
CA GLU A 39 -11.24 -20.67 3.14
C GLU A 39 -12.39 -19.68 3.25
N SER A 40 -12.32 -18.73 4.18
CA SER A 40 -13.35 -17.69 4.33
C SER A 40 -13.50 -16.85 3.06
N GLN A 41 -12.41 -16.58 2.34
CA GLN A 41 -12.45 -15.85 1.08
C GLN A 41 -13.08 -16.69 -0.04
N HIS A 42 -12.73 -17.98 -0.11
CA HIS A 42 -13.28 -18.90 -1.10
C HIS A 42 -14.77 -19.13 -0.90
N LEU A 43 -15.22 -19.29 0.36
CA LEU A 43 -16.62 -19.46 0.70
C LEU A 43 -17.44 -18.25 0.27
N MET A 44 -16.96 -17.04 0.59
CA MET A 44 -17.64 -15.80 0.23
C MET A 44 -17.68 -15.57 -1.28
N GLN A 45 -16.58 -15.83 -1.99
CA GLN A 45 -16.54 -15.75 -3.45
C GLN A 45 -17.52 -16.75 -4.08
N SER A 46 -17.54 -18.00 -3.62
CA SER A 46 -18.44 -19.04 -4.13
C SER A 46 -19.91 -18.73 -3.84
N HIS A 47 -20.19 -18.05 -2.72
CA HIS A 47 -21.52 -17.55 -2.42
C HIS A 47 -21.94 -16.48 -3.43
N PHE A 48 -21.12 -15.45 -3.65
CA PHE A 48 -21.44 -14.37 -4.58
C PHE A 48 -21.51 -14.82 -6.04
N GLN A 49 -20.66 -15.74 -6.47
CA GLN A 49 -20.70 -16.27 -7.83
C GLN A 49 -22.04 -16.99 -8.09
N ARG A 50 -22.48 -17.84 -7.15
CA ARG A 50 -23.79 -18.50 -7.23
C ARG A 50 -24.95 -17.51 -7.19
N PHE A 51 -24.84 -16.48 -6.35
CA PHE A 51 -25.83 -15.40 -6.29
C PHE A 51 -25.95 -14.68 -7.64
N ILE A 52 -24.84 -14.26 -8.24
CA ILE A 52 -24.83 -13.56 -9.53
C ILE A 52 -25.41 -14.44 -10.65
N LEU A 53 -24.97 -15.70 -10.75
CA LEU A 53 -25.49 -16.62 -11.77
C LEU A 53 -27.00 -16.86 -11.63
N ARG A 54 -27.50 -16.95 -10.39
CA ARG A 54 -28.94 -17.09 -10.12
C ARG A 54 -29.71 -15.86 -10.60
N GLU A 55 -29.27 -14.66 -10.23
CA GLU A 55 -29.94 -13.41 -10.62
C GLU A 55 -29.92 -13.19 -12.15
N LEU A 56 -28.78 -13.47 -12.79
CA LEU A 56 -28.68 -13.40 -14.25
C LEU A 56 -29.60 -14.40 -14.94
N SER A 57 -29.72 -15.62 -14.41
CA SER A 57 -30.66 -16.62 -14.94
C SER A 57 -32.12 -16.17 -14.81
N VAL A 58 -32.50 -15.50 -13.71
CA VAL A 58 -33.86 -14.93 -13.54
C VAL A 58 -34.12 -13.84 -14.58
N ALA A 59 -33.09 -13.07 -14.95
CA ALA A 59 -33.16 -12.09 -16.03
C ALA A 59 -33.09 -12.70 -17.44
N GLY A 60 -33.09 -14.04 -17.57
CA GLY A 60 -33.02 -14.74 -18.85
C GLY A 60 -31.62 -14.81 -19.47
N ILE A 61 -30.59 -14.37 -18.74
CA ILE A 61 -29.19 -14.43 -19.17
C ILE A 61 -28.63 -15.78 -18.74
N THR A 62 -28.35 -16.64 -19.72
CA THR A 62 -27.85 -18.00 -19.52
C THR A 62 -26.59 -18.24 -20.35
N ASP A 63 -25.90 -19.36 -20.09
CA ASP A 63 -24.71 -19.80 -20.84
C ASP A 63 -24.94 -19.87 -22.36
N GLN A 64 -26.17 -20.16 -22.79
CA GLN A 64 -26.54 -20.21 -24.21
C GLN A 64 -26.60 -18.84 -24.86
N THR A 65 -27.00 -17.82 -24.09
CA THR A 65 -27.07 -16.43 -24.56
C THR A 65 -25.72 -15.71 -24.42
N HIS A 66 -24.96 -16.03 -23.38
CA HIS A 66 -23.73 -15.36 -22.99
C HIS A 66 -22.67 -16.38 -22.53
N PRO A 67 -21.82 -16.88 -23.43
CA PRO A 67 -20.85 -17.93 -23.12
C PRO A 67 -19.84 -17.59 -22.01
N MET A 68 -19.62 -16.29 -21.75
CA MET A 68 -18.66 -15.78 -20.76
C MET A 68 -19.30 -15.40 -19.41
N ILE A 69 -20.54 -15.79 -19.17
CA ILE A 69 -21.28 -15.41 -17.96
C ILE A 69 -20.61 -15.93 -16.66
N HIS A 70 -19.95 -17.09 -16.70
CA HIS A 70 -19.19 -17.61 -15.55
C HIS A 70 -17.99 -16.75 -15.20
N ALA A 71 -17.21 -16.33 -16.21
CA ALA A 71 -16.07 -15.41 -16.00
C ALA A 71 -16.55 -14.03 -15.51
N PHE A 72 -17.69 -13.56 -16.01
CA PHE A 72 -18.35 -12.36 -15.50
C PHE A 72 -18.72 -12.51 -14.02
N ALA A 73 -19.38 -13.60 -13.66
CA ALA A 73 -19.83 -13.87 -12.29
C ALA A 73 -18.64 -14.03 -11.32
N GLU A 74 -17.58 -14.70 -11.74
CA GLU A 74 -16.35 -14.85 -10.96
C GLU A 74 -15.69 -13.50 -10.66
N ARG A 75 -15.49 -12.66 -11.69
CA ARG A 75 -14.90 -11.32 -11.51
C ARG A 75 -15.73 -10.46 -10.58
N HIS A 76 -17.05 -10.47 -10.72
CA HIS A 76 -17.94 -9.67 -9.88
C HIS A 76 -18.05 -10.23 -8.45
N ALA A 77 -17.95 -11.55 -8.29
CA ALA A 77 -17.91 -12.16 -6.96
C ALA A 77 -16.68 -11.75 -6.15
N ILE A 78 -15.52 -11.60 -6.81
CA ILE A 78 -14.30 -11.07 -6.19
C ILE A 78 -14.52 -9.63 -5.71
N LEU A 79 -15.11 -8.77 -6.55
CA LEU A 79 -15.38 -7.38 -6.20
C LEU A 79 -16.35 -7.26 -5.00
N LEU A 80 -17.42 -8.05 -4.98
CA LEU A 80 -18.39 -8.06 -3.87
C LEU A 80 -17.77 -8.60 -2.58
N ARG A 81 -16.97 -9.67 -2.67
CA ARG A 81 -16.21 -10.21 -1.54
C ARG A 81 -15.29 -9.14 -0.94
N ASP A 82 -14.52 -8.46 -1.78
CA ASP A 82 -13.56 -7.45 -1.35
C ASP A 82 -14.27 -6.24 -0.74
N PHE A 83 -15.43 -5.84 -1.28
CA PHE A 83 -16.29 -4.82 -0.68
C PHE A 83 -16.77 -5.22 0.73
N VAL A 84 -17.29 -6.43 0.91
CA VAL A 84 -17.77 -6.89 2.22
C VAL A 84 -16.63 -6.96 3.23
N PHE A 85 -15.50 -7.57 2.87
CA PHE A 85 -14.39 -7.70 3.81
C PHE A 85 -13.71 -6.36 4.11
N SER A 86 -13.54 -5.48 3.12
CA SER A 86 -13.04 -4.13 3.39
C SER A 86 -13.96 -3.34 4.31
N GLY A 87 -15.30 -3.46 4.13
CA GLY A 87 -16.28 -2.85 5.03
C GLY A 87 -16.15 -3.34 6.48
N VAL A 88 -15.95 -4.65 6.68
CA VAL A 88 -15.73 -5.22 8.02
C VAL A 88 -14.39 -4.74 8.62
N SER A 89 -13.30 -4.75 7.84
CA SER A 89 -11.98 -4.29 8.30
C SER A 89 -11.97 -2.80 8.66
N LEU A 90 -12.71 -1.96 7.93
CA LEU A 90 -12.84 -0.53 8.22
C LEU A 90 -13.67 -0.27 9.49
N SER A 91 -14.65 -1.12 9.78
CA SER A 91 -15.54 -0.96 10.93
C SER A 91 -14.90 -1.35 12.26
N LYS A 92 -13.81 -2.12 12.23
CA LYS A 92 -13.14 -2.68 13.41
C LYS A 92 -11.62 -2.59 13.25
N GLN A 93 -11.11 -1.36 13.32
CA GLN A 93 -9.69 -1.11 13.48
C GLN A 93 -9.36 -1.15 14.98
N LEU A 94 -8.33 -1.91 15.35
CA LEU A 94 -7.83 -1.96 16.72
C LEU A 94 -6.55 -1.14 16.81
N ARG A 95 -6.46 -0.25 17.79
CA ARG A 95 -5.21 0.46 18.08
C ARG A 95 -4.18 -0.52 18.63
N VAL A 96 -2.90 -0.20 18.46
CA VAL A 96 -1.79 -1.02 19.00
C VAL A 96 -1.96 -1.32 20.49
N GLU A 97 -2.40 -0.34 21.28
CA GLU A 97 -2.61 -0.50 22.72
C GLU A 97 -3.70 -1.53 23.06
N GLU A 98 -4.78 -1.57 22.27
CA GLU A 98 -5.87 -2.54 22.45
C GLU A 98 -5.40 -3.96 22.10
N VAL A 99 -4.54 -4.09 21.10
CA VAL A 99 -3.94 -5.38 20.73
C VAL A 99 -2.94 -5.85 21.78
N GLU A 100 -2.03 -4.99 22.25
CA GLU A 100 -1.07 -5.30 23.33
C GLU A 100 -1.80 -5.78 24.60
N GLN A 101 -2.97 -5.20 24.92
CA GLN A 101 -3.82 -5.64 26.03
C GLN A 101 -4.48 -7.00 25.77
N LEU A 102 -4.96 -7.25 24.54
CA LEU A 102 -5.61 -8.50 24.17
C LEU A 102 -4.64 -9.69 24.08
N THR A 103 -3.41 -9.45 23.59
CA THR A 103 -2.38 -10.48 23.42
C THR A 103 -1.48 -10.64 24.64
N GLY A 104 -1.41 -9.62 25.51
CA GLY A 104 -0.45 -9.54 26.61
C GLY A 104 0.99 -9.29 26.13
N ASP A 105 1.18 -9.00 24.84
CA ASP A 105 2.48 -8.82 24.21
C ASP A 105 2.75 -7.34 23.95
N THR A 106 3.63 -6.76 24.76
CA THR A 106 4.07 -5.36 24.65
C THR A 106 5.25 -5.18 23.67
N MET A 107 5.79 -6.24 23.08
CA MET A 107 6.94 -6.18 22.16
C MET A 107 6.53 -5.91 20.71
N ILE A 108 5.26 -6.12 20.37
CA ILE A 108 4.70 -5.91 19.03
C ILE A 108 5.12 -4.56 18.43
N ARG A 109 5.09 -3.49 19.24
CA ARG A 109 5.47 -2.15 18.79
C ARG A 109 6.96 -2.04 18.44
N VAL A 110 7.83 -2.66 19.24
CA VAL A 110 9.28 -2.68 19.02
C VAL A 110 9.60 -3.49 17.76
N ASP A 111 8.92 -4.61 17.55
CA ASP A 111 9.14 -5.46 16.37
C ASP A 111 8.73 -4.74 15.06
N VAL A 112 7.54 -4.13 15.05
CA VAL A 112 7.07 -3.32 13.90
C VAL A 112 8.02 -2.15 13.65
N TRP A 113 8.54 -1.56 14.71
CA TRP A 113 9.51 -0.46 14.64
C TRP A 113 10.84 -0.90 13.99
N ASP A 114 11.41 -2.01 14.45
CA ASP A 114 12.65 -2.56 13.92
C ASP A 114 12.51 -3.00 12.46
N GLN A 115 11.36 -3.57 12.12
CA GLN A 115 11.04 -3.92 10.74
C GLN A 115 10.94 -2.69 9.84
N LEU A 116 10.25 -1.63 10.27
CA LEU A 116 10.12 -0.38 9.51
C LEU A 116 11.50 0.24 9.24
N ARG A 117 12.33 0.35 10.28
CA ARG A 117 13.69 0.89 10.17
C ARG A 117 14.53 0.10 9.16
N SER A 118 14.47 -1.23 9.24
CA SER A 118 15.18 -2.12 8.32
C SER A 118 14.75 -1.93 6.86
N HIS A 119 13.45 -1.67 6.62
CA HIS A 119 12.94 -1.43 5.27
C HIS A 119 13.35 -0.04 4.73
N ILE A 120 13.38 0.99 5.58
CA ILE A 120 13.91 2.32 5.22
C ILE A 120 15.37 2.18 4.78
N ASP A 121 16.20 1.53 5.61
CA ASP A 121 17.62 1.30 5.30
C ASP A 121 17.81 0.54 3.99
N LEU A 122 16.99 -0.50 3.76
CA LEU A 122 17.04 -1.29 2.54
C LEU A 122 16.68 -0.45 1.31
N ALA A 123 15.61 0.35 1.39
CA ALA A 123 15.18 1.22 0.31
C ALA A 123 16.24 2.27 -0.05
N GLU A 124 16.85 2.91 0.97
CA GLU A 124 17.94 3.87 0.75
C GLU A 124 19.16 3.22 0.11
N ARG A 125 19.55 2.02 0.56
CA ARG A 125 20.67 1.28 -0.04
C ARG A 125 20.36 0.89 -1.48
N GLN A 126 19.15 0.42 -1.76
CA GLN A 126 18.74 0.08 -3.12
C GLN A 126 18.81 1.29 -4.05
N PHE A 127 18.34 2.46 -3.60
CA PHE A 127 18.46 3.69 -4.36
C PHE A 127 19.94 4.07 -4.60
N ARG A 128 20.79 3.99 -3.56
CA ARG A 128 22.23 4.25 -3.69
C ARG A 128 22.90 3.32 -4.72
N THR A 129 22.49 2.06 -4.78
CA THR A 129 22.98 1.09 -5.79
C THR A 129 22.55 1.48 -7.21
N GLN A 130 21.42 2.15 -7.38
CA GLN A 130 20.92 2.60 -8.69
C GLN A 130 21.51 3.95 -9.14
N LEU A 131 22.21 4.69 -8.26
CA LEU A 131 22.85 5.97 -8.58
C LEU A 131 23.72 5.98 -9.85
N PRO A 132 24.50 4.94 -10.18
CA PRO A 132 25.31 4.93 -11.40
C PRO A 132 24.48 4.95 -12.69
N ASP A 133 23.29 4.36 -12.68
CA ASP A 133 22.41 4.26 -13.85
C ASP A 133 21.42 5.43 -13.96
N LEU A 134 21.22 6.16 -12.85
CA LEU A 134 20.30 7.28 -12.77
C LEU A 134 20.58 8.44 -13.74
N PRO A 135 21.82 8.85 -14.04
CA PRO A 135 22.09 9.91 -15.02
C PRO A 135 21.47 9.63 -16.39
N ALA A 136 21.60 8.41 -16.90
CA ALA A 136 21.01 8.02 -18.19
C ALA A 136 19.46 8.05 -18.15
N MET A 137 18.87 7.70 -17.01
CA MET A 137 17.42 7.79 -16.81
C MET A 137 16.94 9.25 -16.71
N LEU A 138 17.73 10.12 -16.07
CA LEU A 138 17.41 11.53 -15.85
C LEU A 138 17.58 12.40 -17.11
N GLU A 139 18.33 11.94 -18.12
CA GLU A 139 18.43 12.62 -19.42
C GLU A 139 17.06 12.84 -20.08
N ALA A 140 16.14 11.87 -19.95
CA ALA A 140 14.77 11.98 -20.46
C ALA A 140 13.93 13.07 -19.74
N TRP A 141 14.40 13.55 -18.58
CA TRP A 141 13.74 14.56 -17.76
C TRP A 141 14.45 15.92 -17.80
N LYS A 142 15.50 16.07 -18.61
CA LYS A 142 16.12 17.38 -18.81
C LYS A 142 15.09 18.34 -19.37
N ALA A 143 15.07 19.56 -18.81
CA ALA A 143 14.28 20.64 -19.37
C ALA A 143 14.64 20.78 -20.86
N PRO A 144 13.65 20.82 -21.77
CA PRO A 144 13.94 21.08 -23.18
C PRO A 144 14.68 22.42 -23.24
N GLY A 145 15.92 22.41 -23.73
CA GLY A 145 16.81 23.55 -23.66
C GLY A 145 16.12 24.81 -24.19
N GLU A 146 16.31 25.93 -23.48
CA GLU A 146 16.07 27.25 -24.04
C GLU A 146 16.76 27.28 -25.41
N ALA A 147 15.96 27.26 -26.47
CA ALA A 147 16.45 27.48 -27.81
C ALA A 147 17.04 28.90 -27.82
N THR A 148 18.36 28.96 -27.82
CA THR A 148 19.15 30.17 -28.02
C THR A 148 18.58 30.92 -29.23
N ARG A 149 18.10 32.12 -28.95
CA ARG A 149 17.57 33.08 -29.93
C ARG A 149 18.71 33.75 -30.69
#